data_AF-A0A8M2BB54-F1
#
_entry.id   AF-A0A8M2BB54-F1
#
_cell.length_a   1.000
_cell.length_b   1.000
_cell.length_c   1.000
_cell.angle_alpha   90.00
_cell.angle_beta   90.00
_cell.angle_gamma   90.00
#
_symmetry.space_group_name_H-M   'P 1'
#
loop_
_entity.id
_entity.type
_entity.pdbx_description
1 polymer ?
#
loop_
_entity_poly.entity_id
_entity_poly.type
_entity_poly.pdbx_seq_one_letter_code
_entity_poly.pdbx_strand_id
1 'polypeptide(L)'
;MSSQKLIRLIIGSLVIVAMVKLFFNPRGSVKSKSEKTHQIIQGGNFWASQRIPLIKVVENKQDTVKTEQQPKVEQEESEKIQKKQEQLKPEVPEKTDPLKIVHLDLKGAPPKVKYLEQLFPLLSSLGANGILLEYEDMFPYEGDLEILKSSFAYSPEDIEEIKSLAKRHNLELIPLVQVFGHMEFVLKHEKYFKLREVETFPNSLNSLAQGSMELVQNMLMQVMKKHPEARWFHIGADEVRGLGESEDSKRWLEANNGDMGKLYLNHVTAVAKFMTKQKQRIKLILWDDMFRKFSPDTIKESGLQDLASPMIWNYHANLNVKDIGKYISKYEQAGFRGVWFASAFKGASGIDQIWTPIDHHLKNHIQWQEVIASMPQYKSVRFQGIALTGWQRYEHHTVLCELLPVAIPSLTVCLQTLKYGAFNAKAQGEVQRMLGCEIQLEKNDCKGASFPGSDIYEMVKKIHTNLQSSIINLKQNYHVKGSFSFYHRKRNFANPRNLGFFKDDLKKMMDEWDSFLLTFRESMEAIFYPDTLEEWLEENVNEHIETLHNMVVDVERIIKLNGQPKVDPLENR
;
A
#
# COMPACT_ATOMS: atom_id res chain seq x y z
N MET A 1 -15.76 13.65 61.32
CA MET A 1 -15.32 12.25 61.09
C MET A 1 -13.93 12.28 60.45
N SER A 2 -12.95 11.56 61.00
CA SER A 2 -11.58 11.51 60.47
C SER A 2 -11.55 10.97 59.02
N SER A 3 -10.71 11.55 58.17
CA SER A 3 -10.51 11.19 56.74
C SER A 3 -10.33 9.69 56.52
N GLN A 4 -9.71 8.98 57.47
CA GLN A 4 -9.54 7.53 57.41
C GLN A 4 -10.86 6.73 57.47
N LYS A 5 -11.89 7.24 58.17
CA LYS A 5 -13.21 6.58 58.22
C LYS A 5 -13.94 6.72 56.88
N LEU A 6 -13.76 7.82 56.16
CA LEU A 6 -14.39 8.05 54.86
C LEU A 6 -13.79 7.13 53.78
N ILE A 7 -12.46 6.99 53.76
CA ILE A 7 -11.76 6.11 52.81
C ILE A 7 -12.15 4.64 53.02
N ARG A 8 -12.25 4.18 54.27
CA ARG A 8 -12.71 2.81 54.58
C ARG A 8 -14.16 2.56 54.14
N LEU A 9 -15.02 3.56 54.24
CA LEU A 9 -16.40 3.48 53.74
C LEU A 9 -16.44 3.36 52.21
N ILE A 10 -15.66 4.17 51.49
CA ILE A 10 -15.58 4.12 50.01
C ILE A 10 -15.03 2.77 49.53
N ILE A 11 -13.96 2.26 50.15
CA ILE A 11 -13.40 0.94 49.81
C ILE A 11 -14.41 -0.16 50.12
N GLY A 12 -15.08 -0.10 51.27
CA GLY A 12 -16.14 -1.05 51.63
C GLY A 12 -17.28 -1.07 50.61
N SER A 13 -17.74 0.10 50.16
CA SER A 13 -18.77 0.21 49.13
C SER A 13 -18.35 -0.36 47.79
N LEU A 14 -17.09 -0.12 47.35
CA LEU A 14 -16.56 -0.67 46.10
C LEU A 14 -16.45 -2.19 46.12
N VAL A 15 -16.04 -2.77 47.25
CA VAL A 15 -15.96 -4.23 47.42
C VAL A 15 -17.37 -4.86 47.38
N ILE A 16 -18.36 -4.22 48.00
CA ILE A 16 -19.76 -4.71 47.96
C ILE A 16 -20.30 -4.64 46.53
N VAL A 17 -20.06 -3.57 45.77
CA VAL A 17 -20.49 -3.46 44.36
C VAL A 17 -19.81 -4.52 43.49
N ALA A 18 -18.52 -4.79 43.71
CA ALA A 18 -17.79 -5.84 43.00
C ALA A 18 -18.34 -7.24 43.33
N MET A 19 -18.66 -7.51 44.61
CA MET A 19 -19.28 -8.77 45.02
C MET A 19 -20.69 -8.93 44.44
N VAL A 20 -21.53 -7.89 44.46
CA VAL A 20 -22.88 -7.96 43.87
C VAL A 20 -22.81 -8.21 42.37
N LYS A 21 -21.84 -7.62 41.65
CA LYS A 21 -21.59 -7.94 40.22
C LYS A 21 -21.12 -9.38 39.99
N LEU A 22 -20.36 -9.96 40.92
CA LEU A 22 -19.91 -11.35 40.85
C LEU A 22 -21.02 -12.35 41.19
N PHE A 23 -21.92 -12.02 42.12
CA PHE A 23 -22.98 -12.92 42.57
C PHE A 23 -24.28 -12.84 41.75
N PHE A 24 -24.55 -11.73 41.06
CA PHE A 24 -25.79 -11.52 40.29
C PHE A 24 -25.60 -11.41 38.77
N ASN A 25 -24.65 -12.16 38.19
CA ASN A 25 -24.67 -12.38 36.75
C ASN A 25 -25.33 -13.75 36.45
N PRO A 26 -26.46 -13.81 35.72
CA PRO A 26 -27.23 -15.03 35.56
C PRO A 26 -26.43 -16.10 34.84
N ARG A 27 -26.56 -17.35 35.33
CA ARG A 27 -25.97 -18.59 34.79
C ARG A 27 -26.22 -18.75 33.29
N GLY A 28 -25.36 -18.16 32.47
CA GLY A 28 -25.12 -18.56 31.09
C GLY A 28 -24.00 -19.61 31.08
N SER A 29 -24.23 -20.73 30.40
CA SER A 29 -23.32 -21.88 30.37
C SER A 29 -21.88 -21.49 30.01
N VAL A 30 -20.94 -21.95 30.84
CA VAL A 30 -19.50 -21.83 30.63
C VAL A 30 -19.12 -22.75 29.47
N LYS A 31 -19.17 -22.24 28.24
CA LYS A 31 -18.37 -22.80 27.14
C LYS A 31 -16.94 -22.26 27.27
N SER A 32 -15.99 -23.19 27.33
CA SER A 32 -14.57 -22.94 27.59
C SER A 32 -13.98 -21.95 26.58
N LYS A 33 -13.10 -21.06 27.04
CA LYS A 33 -12.40 -20.06 26.21
C LYS A 33 -11.70 -20.66 24.98
N SER A 34 -11.36 -21.95 24.99
CA SER A 34 -10.72 -22.61 23.84
C SER A 34 -11.64 -22.77 22.63
N GLU A 35 -12.96 -22.82 22.82
CA GLU A 35 -13.91 -22.95 21.69
C GLU A 35 -14.06 -21.63 20.93
N LYS A 36 -13.94 -20.48 21.60
CA LYS A 36 -13.99 -19.18 20.93
C LYS A 36 -12.76 -18.96 20.03
N THR A 37 -11.57 -19.35 20.48
CA THR A 37 -10.36 -19.27 19.64
C THR A 37 -10.43 -20.24 18.46
N HIS A 38 -10.92 -21.46 18.66
CA HIS A 38 -11.10 -22.44 17.57
C HIS A 38 -12.16 -22.05 16.54
N GLN A 39 -13.23 -21.34 16.93
CA GLN A 39 -14.24 -20.84 15.98
C GLN A 39 -13.80 -19.58 15.20
N ILE A 40 -12.78 -18.86 15.69
CA ILE A 40 -12.25 -17.67 15.00
C ILE A 40 -11.15 -18.07 14.00
N ILE A 41 -10.40 -19.15 14.27
CA ILE A 41 -9.34 -19.65 13.37
C ILE A 41 -9.91 -20.54 12.25
N GLN A 42 -11.04 -21.21 12.45
CA GLN A 42 -11.79 -21.75 11.32
C GLN A 42 -12.43 -20.58 10.58
N GLY A 43 -11.74 -20.15 9.52
CA GLY A 43 -12.19 -19.12 8.59
C GLY A 43 -13.70 -19.11 8.49
N GLY A 44 -14.28 -17.97 8.90
CA GLY A 44 -15.71 -17.74 8.82
C GLY A 44 -16.22 -18.14 7.45
N ASN A 45 -17.48 -18.54 7.40
CA ASN A 45 -18.21 -19.01 6.21
C ASN A 45 -18.27 -18.03 5.01
N PHE A 46 -17.37 -17.05 4.93
CA PHE A 46 -17.16 -16.17 3.79
C PHE A 46 -16.86 -16.97 2.51
N TRP A 47 -16.05 -18.03 2.58
CA TRP A 47 -15.77 -18.90 1.43
C TRP A 47 -16.72 -20.11 1.27
N ALA A 48 -17.60 -20.39 2.23
CA ALA A 48 -18.52 -21.52 2.14
C ALA A 48 -19.73 -21.26 1.22
N SER A 49 -20.05 -20.01 0.91
CA SER A 49 -21.23 -19.65 0.10
C SER A 49 -20.95 -19.39 -1.38
N GLN A 50 -19.70 -19.46 -1.84
CA GLN A 50 -19.35 -19.32 -3.27
C GLN A 50 -18.89 -20.65 -3.89
N ARG A 51 -19.65 -21.73 -3.65
CA ARG A 51 -19.63 -22.86 -4.60
C ARG A 51 -20.42 -22.44 -5.84
N ILE A 52 -19.70 -21.93 -6.84
CA ILE A 52 -20.19 -21.80 -8.21
C ILE A 52 -20.85 -23.14 -8.60
N PRO A 53 -22.15 -23.18 -8.93
CA PRO A 53 -22.83 -24.43 -9.26
C PRO A 53 -22.17 -25.04 -10.51
N LEU A 54 -21.88 -26.34 -10.47
CA LEU A 54 -21.54 -27.12 -11.66
C LEU A 54 -22.66 -26.94 -12.69
N ILE A 55 -22.39 -26.15 -13.73
CA ILE A 55 -23.27 -25.99 -14.88
C ILE A 55 -23.26 -27.33 -15.61
N LYS A 56 -24.38 -28.06 -15.52
CA LYS A 56 -24.67 -29.20 -16.38
C LYS A 56 -24.82 -28.70 -17.81
N VAL A 57 -23.98 -29.22 -18.68
CA VAL A 57 -24.09 -29.15 -20.14
C VAL A 57 -25.49 -29.60 -20.54
N VAL A 58 -26.29 -28.68 -21.06
CA VAL A 58 -27.47 -29.00 -21.86
C VAL A 58 -27.27 -28.32 -23.21
N GLU A 59 -27.10 -29.18 -24.21
CA GLU A 59 -27.03 -28.84 -25.62
C GLU A 59 -28.36 -28.28 -26.13
N ASN A 60 -28.23 -27.41 -27.14
CA ASN A 60 -29.20 -27.06 -28.18
C ASN A 60 -30.55 -26.46 -27.77
N LYS A 61 -30.74 -25.19 -28.18
CA LYS A 61 -31.42 -24.89 -29.45
C LYS A 61 -31.17 -23.45 -29.88
N GLN A 62 -30.80 -23.30 -31.15
CA GLN A 62 -30.92 -22.08 -31.93
C GLN A 62 -32.38 -21.61 -31.89
N ASP A 63 -32.62 -20.31 -31.71
CA ASP A 63 -33.59 -19.60 -32.55
C ASP A 63 -33.46 -18.06 -32.47
N THR A 64 -33.18 -17.52 -33.65
CA THR A 64 -33.65 -16.26 -34.26
C THR A 64 -33.58 -14.91 -33.53
N VAL A 65 -32.65 -14.11 -34.06
CA VAL A 65 -32.57 -12.65 -34.17
C VAL A 65 -33.95 -11.98 -34.30
N LYS A 66 -34.23 -11.05 -33.39
CA LYS A 66 -35.13 -9.91 -33.63
C LYS A 66 -34.43 -8.61 -33.31
N THR A 67 -34.26 -7.85 -34.38
CA THR A 67 -33.86 -6.45 -34.44
C THR A 67 -35.03 -5.60 -33.95
N GLU A 68 -34.83 -4.76 -32.93
CA GLU A 68 -35.71 -3.60 -32.71
C GLU A 68 -34.99 -2.49 -31.92
N GLN A 69 -34.60 -1.47 -32.69
CA GLN A 69 -34.69 -0.03 -32.45
C GLN A 69 -34.08 0.58 -31.18
N GLN A 70 -33.02 1.36 -31.44
CA GLN A 70 -32.37 2.34 -30.56
C GLN A 70 -33.35 3.42 -30.08
N PRO A 71 -33.30 3.83 -28.80
CA PRO A 71 -33.94 5.05 -28.33
C PRO A 71 -33.10 6.27 -28.73
N LYS A 72 -33.77 7.30 -29.24
CA LYS A 72 -33.23 8.66 -29.40
C LYS A 72 -32.96 9.24 -28.01
N VAL A 73 -31.69 9.54 -27.74
CA VAL A 73 -31.27 10.29 -26.55
C VAL A 73 -31.48 11.78 -26.84
N GLU A 74 -32.38 12.40 -26.10
CA GLU A 74 -32.62 13.84 -26.11
C GLU A 74 -31.39 14.58 -25.58
N GLN A 75 -30.70 15.28 -26.48
CA GLN A 75 -29.63 16.22 -26.18
C GLN A 75 -30.24 17.56 -25.72
N GLU A 76 -30.62 17.70 -24.45
CA GLU A 76 -30.94 19.03 -23.89
C GLU A 76 -30.40 19.33 -22.49
N GLU A 77 -29.56 18.48 -21.88
CA GLU A 77 -29.05 18.74 -20.52
C GLU A 77 -27.54 19.03 -20.38
N SER A 78 -26.76 19.08 -21.47
CA SER A 78 -25.34 19.43 -21.41
C SER A 78 -25.01 20.92 -21.60
N GLU A 79 -25.97 21.78 -21.99
CA GLU A 79 -25.69 23.21 -22.26
C GLU A 79 -26.01 24.18 -21.10
N LYS A 80 -26.56 23.72 -19.96
CA LYS A 80 -26.92 24.63 -18.84
C LYS A 80 -25.90 24.76 -17.71
N ILE A 81 -24.68 24.21 -17.83
CA ILE A 81 -23.63 24.39 -16.80
C ILE A 81 -22.58 25.47 -17.18
N GLN A 82 -22.55 25.95 -18.43
CA GLN A 82 -21.67 27.07 -18.81
C GLN A 82 -22.35 28.43 -18.60
N LYS A 83 -22.50 28.87 -17.35
CA LYS A 83 -22.67 30.30 -16.97
C LYS A 83 -22.58 30.54 -15.46
N LYS A 84 -21.51 30.07 -14.84
CA LYS A 84 -20.97 30.69 -13.61
C LYS A 84 -19.52 31.07 -13.87
N GLN A 85 -19.34 32.30 -14.35
CA GLN A 85 -18.04 32.97 -14.28
C GLN A 85 -17.75 33.20 -12.80
N GLU A 86 -17.00 32.26 -12.22
CA GLU A 86 -16.43 32.41 -10.89
C GLU A 86 -15.46 33.60 -10.91
N GLN A 87 -15.81 34.66 -10.19
CA GLN A 87 -14.91 35.78 -9.90
C GLN A 87 -13.65 35.23 -9.24
N LEU A 88 -12.50 35.41 -9.90
CA LEU A 88 -11.17 35.00 -9.47
C LEU A 88 -10.89 35.54 -8.05
N LYS A 89 -10.82 34.64 -7.06
CA LYS A 89 -10.27 34.96 -5.73
C LYS A 89 -8.77 35.29 -5.86
N PRO A 90 -8.20 36.16 -5.00
CA PRO A 90 -6.82 36.62 -5.11
C PRO A 90 -5.80 35.48 -4.95
N GLU A 91 -4.70 35.60 -5.69
CA GLU A 91 -3.60 34.63 -5.80
C GLU A 91 -3.03 34.19 -4.43
N VAL A 92 -2.96 32.89 -4.21
CA VAL A 92 -1.97 32.32 -3.29
C VAL A 92 -0.62 32.42 -4.01
N PRO A 93 0.42 33.05 -3.42
CA PRO A 93 1.72 33.18 -4.06
C PRO A 93 2.23 31.81 -4.55
N GLU A 94 2.68 31.73 -5.81
CA GLU A 94 3.37 30.54 -6.29
C GLU A 94 4.61 30.32 -5.41
N LYS A 95 4.67 29.19 -4.70
CA LYS A 95 5.88 28.78 -3.99
C LYS A 95 6.96 28.54 -5.05
N THR A 96 8.00 29.35 -5.04
CA THR A 96 9.14 29.25 -5.98
C THR A 96 10.12 28.16 -5.60
N ASP A 97 10.08 27.71 -4.34
CA ASP A 97 11.00 26.70 -3.83
C ASP A 97 10.61 25.30 -4.32
N PRO A 98 11.59 24.43 -4.66
CA PRO A 98 11.32 23.05 -5.01
C PRO A 98 10.56 22.31 -3.90
N LEU A 99 9.51 21.58 -4.28
CA LEU A 99 8.60 20.94 -3.33
C LEU A 99 9.16 19.60 -2.83
N LYS A 100 9.04 19.33 -1.53
CA LYS A 100 9.24 17.99 -0.94
C LYS A 100 7.89 17.33 -0.73
N ILE A 101 7.60 16.32 -1.52
CA ILE A 101 6.30 15.65 -1.55
C ILE A 101 6.44 14.26 -0.93
N VAL A 102 5.54 13.89 -0.02
CA VAL A 102 5.48 12.51 0.48
C VAL A 102 4.47 11.76 -0.36
N HIS A 103 4.86 10.65 -0.98
CA HIS A 103 3.94 9.84 -1.75
C HIS A 103 3.32 8.76 -0.86
N LEU A 104 1.99 8.70 -0.89
CA LEU A 104 1.18 7.66 -0.29
C LEU A 104 0.57 6.85 -1.42
N ASP A 105 1.12 5.67 -1.64
CA ASP A 105 0.47 4.61 -2.38
C ASP A 105 -0.65 4.05 -1.49
N LEU A 106 -1.86 4.00 -2.02
CA LEU A 106 -3.06 3.58 -1.30
C LEU A 106 -3.50 2.16 -1.67
N LYS A 107 -2.87 1.50 -2.65
CA LYS A 107 -3.29 0.17 -3.09
C LYS A 107 -3.04 -0.89 -2.03
N GLY A 108 -4.02 -1.75 -1.78
CA GLY A 108 -3.97 -2.86 -0.82
C GLY A 108 -3.99 -2.47 0.67
N ALA A 109 -3.19 -1.48 1.09
CA ALA A 109 -3.07 -1.06 2.49
C ALA A 109 -3.31 0.44 2.72
N PRO A 110 -4.48 0.99 2.34
CA PRO A 110 -4.80 2.38 2.60
C PRO A 110 -4.95 2.62 4.12
N PRO A 111 -4.29 3.65 4.68
CA PRO A 111 -4.54 4.05 6.05
C PRO A 111 -5.93 4.68 6.18
N LYS A 112 -6.64 4.40 7.27
CA LYS A 112 -7.89 5.10 7.62
C LYS A 112 -7.64 6.61 7.76
N VAL A 113 -8.65 7.42 7.47
CA VAL A 113 -8.58 8.89 7.64
C VAL A 113 -8.12 9.29 9.04
N LYS A 114 -8.57 8.57 10.09
CA LYS A 114 -8.15 8.77 11.48
C LYS A 114 -6.63 8.65 11.71
N TYR A 115 -5.93 7.83 10.93
CA TYR A 115 -4.47 7.77 10.99
C TYR A 115 -3.85 8.94 10.24
N LEU A 116 -4.43 9.35 9.10
CA LEU A 116 -4.00 10.54 8.35
C LEU A 116 -4.11 11.83 9.18
N GLU A 117 -5.11 11.93 10.07
CA GLU A 117 -5.25 13.02 11.06
C GLU A 117 -4.03 13.18 11.97
N GLN A 118 -3.34 12.09 12.26
CA GLN A 118 -2.12 12.09 13.07
C GLN A 118 -0.86 12.24 12.20
N LEU A 119 -0.87 11.63 11.01
CA LEU A 119 0.26 11.62 10.10
C LEU A 119 0.51 12.99 9.45
N PHE A 120 -0.52 13.67 8.95
CA PHE A 120 -0.35 14.95 8.23
C PHE A 120 0.30 16.05 9.08
N PRO A 121 -0.08 16.27 10.36
CA PRO A 121 0.65 17.17 11.23
C PRO A 121 2.15 16.81 11.35
N LEU A 122 2.47 15.52 11.48
CA LEU A 122 3.85 15.04 11.53
C LEU A 122 4.59 15.38 10.23
N LEU A 123 4.04 15.05 9.06
CA LEU A 123 4.67 15.35 7.76
C LEU A 123 4.92 16.85 7.57
N SER A 124 3.95 17.69 7.94
CA SER A 124 4.07 19.15 7.89
C SER A 124 5.20 19.63 8.81
N SER A 125 5.26 19.14 10.05
CA SER A 125 6.32 19.48 11.01
C SER A 125 7.72 19.06 10.56
N LEU A 126 7.81 17.95 9.81
CA LEU A 126 9.04 17.44 9.20
C LEU A 126 9.50 18.29 8.01
N GLY A 127 8.65 19.16 7.49
CA GLY A 127 8.95 20.07 6.39
C GLY A 127 8.52 19.55 5.01
N ALA A 128 7.61 18.56 4.96
CA ALA A 128 6.94 18.22 3.71
C ALA A 128 6.07 19.39 3.22
N ASN A 129 5.97 19.55 1.91
CA ASN A 129 5.18 20.61 1.27
C ASN A 129 3.86 20.09 0.71
N GLY A 130 3.72 18.78 0.57
CA GLY A 130 2.54 18.17 -0.01
C GLY A 130 2.59 16.65 0.00
N ILE A 131 1.52 16.07 -0.53
CA ILE A 131 1.29 14.63 -0.59
C ILE A 131 0.91 14.26 -2.02
N LEU A 132 1.64 13.31 -2.59
CA LEU A 132 1.26 12.64 -3.83
C LEU A 132 0.36 11.47 -3.43
N LEU A 133 -0.90 11.48 -3.86
CA LEU A 133 -1.90 10.47 -3.52
C LEU A 133 -2.16 9.58 -4.73
N GLU A 134 -1.59 8.37 -4.73
CA GLU A 134 -1.87 7.35 -5.73
C GLU A 134 -3.05 6.52 -5.26
N TYR A 135 -4.20 6.73 -5.92
CA TYR A 135 -5.47 6.20 -5.45
C TYR A 135 -5.75 4.77 -5.90
N GLU A 136 -5.53 4.48 -7.19
CA GLU A 136 -5.95 3.24 -7.84
C GLU A 136 -7.39 2.83 -7.45
N ASP A 137 -7.63 1.62 -6.93
CA ASP A 137 -8.96 1.12 -6.54
C ASP A 137 -9.46 1.64 -5.19
N MET A 138 -8.71 2.50 -4.49
CA MET A 138 -9.15 3.15 -3.25
C MET A 138 -9.87 4.49 -3.49
N PHE A 139 -9.93 4.96 -4.74
CA PHE A 139 -10.76 6.12 -5.09
C PHE A 139 -12.26 5.73 -5.10
N PRO A 140 -13.18 6.57 -4.60
CA PRO A 140 -14.63 6.35 -4.74
C PRO A 140 -15.12 6.60 -6.16
N TYR A 141 -14.77 5.73 -7.11
CA TYR A 141 -15.33 5.79 -8.46
C TYR A 141 -16.86 5.61 -8.45
N GLU A 142 -17.54 6.37 -9.30
CA GLU A 142 -19.00 6.44 -9.42
C GLU A 142 -19.45 5.95 -10.82
N GLY A 143 -20.71 5.52 -10.92
CA GLY A 143 -21.33 5.12 -12.19
C GLY A 143 -20.70 3.86 -12.78
N ASP A 144 -20.43 3.86 -14.09
CA ASP A 144 -19.86 2.69 -14.78
C ASP A 144 -18.48 2.25 -14.28
N LEU A 145 -17.77 3.14 -13.58
CA LEU A 145 -16.47 2.89 -12.98
C LEU A 145 -16.56 2.39 -11.53
N GLU A 146 -17.76 2.26 -10.96
CA GLU A 146 -17.96 1.73 -9.59
C GLU A 146 -17.35 0.34 -9.41
N ILE A 147 -17.30 -0.47 -10.47
CA ILE A 147 -16.65 -1.78 -10.47
C ILE A 147 -15.16 -1.72 -10.11
N LEU A 148 -14.50 -0.59 -10.31
CA LEU A 148 -13.07 -0.39 -10.02
C LEU A 148 -12.78 -0.21 -8.53
N LYS A 149 -13.81 0.03 -7.70
CA LYS A 149 -13.62 0.28 -6.27
C LYS A 149 -13.31 -1.02 -5.53
N SER A 150 -12.31 -0.95 -4.65
CA SER A 150 -12.22 -1.90 -3.54
C SER A 150 -13.45 -1.75 -2.63
N SER A 151 -13.84 -2.85 -1.98
CA SER A 151 -14.83 -2.84 -0.89
C SER A 151 -14.42 -1.93 0.28
N PHE A 152 -13.13 -1.61 0.40
CA PHE A 152 -12.55 -0.72 1.41
C PHE A 152 -12.09 0.63 0.85
N ALA A 153 -12.52 1.00 -0.37
CA ALA A 153 -12.25 2.31 -0.93
C ALA A 153 -12.75 3.44 -0.03
N TYR A 154 -12.06 4.58 -0.06
CA TYR A 154 -12.49 5.77 0.67
C TYR A 154 -13.87 6.22 0.21
N SER A 155 -14.71 6.68 1.15
CA SER A 155 -15.97 7.34 0.81
C SER A 155 -15.74 8.74 0.23
N PRO A 156 -16.71 9.32 -0.48
CA PRO A 156 -16.67 10.74 -0.86
C PRO A 156 -16.39 11.67 0.34
N GLU A 157 -16.96 11.38 1.51
CA GLU A 157 -16.76 12.12 2.75
C GLU A 157 -15.33 11.98 3.27
N ASP A 158 -14.72 10.80 3.17
CA ASP A 158 -13.31 10.59 3.50
C ASP A 158 -12.40 11.46 2.62
N ILE A 159 -12.68 11.57 1.31
CA ILE A 159 -11.93 12.43 0.40
C ILE A 159 -12.05 13.91 0.81
N GLU A 160 -13.22 14.36 1.25
CA GLU A 160 -13.39 15.72 1.78
C GLU A 160 -12.58 15.96 3.05
N GLU A 161 -12.56 15.00 3.99
CA GLU A 161 -11.77 15.14 5.22
C GLU A 161 -10.27 15.09 4.93
N ILE A 162 -9.79 14.21 4.04
CA ILE A 162 -8.39 14.18 3.60
C ILE A 162 -7.96 15.55 3.05
N LYS A 163 -8.78 16.18 2.21
CA LYS A 163 -8.51 17.54 1.70
C LYS A 163 -8.49 18.59 2.81
N SER A 164 -9.45 18.53 3.74
CA SER A 164 -9.53 19.42 4.90
C SER A 164 -8.27 19.32 5.77
N LEU A 165 -7.83 18.10 6.07
CA LEU A 165 -6.62 17.84 6.85
C LEU A 165 -5.37 18.36 6.15
N ALA A 166 -5.19 18.06 4.85
CA ALA A 166 -4.03 18.51 4.11
C ALA A 166 -3.94 20.04 4.07
N LYS A 167 -5.06 20.71 3.81
CA LYS A 167 -5.16 22.17 3.82
C LYS A 167 -4.84 22.77 5.19
N ARG A 168 -5.37 22.19 6.27
CA ARG A 168 -5.11 22.60 7.66
C ARG A 168 -3.62 22.55 8.01
N HIS A 169 -2.88 21.61 7.42
CA HIS A 169 -1.46 21.40 7.65
C HIS A 169 -0.56 21.96 6.54
N ASN A 170 -1.09 22.80 5.65
CA ASN A 170 -0.37 23.44 4.53
C ASN A 170 0.33 22.44 3.58
N LEU A 171 -0.25 21.26 3.42
CA LEU A 171 0.20 20.21 2.52
C LEU A 171 -0.61 20.29 1.21
N GLU A 172 0.09 20.50 0.09
CA GLU A 172 -0.52 20.45 -1.24
C GLU A 172 -0.84 19.00 -1.63
N LEU A 173 -2.10 18.70 -1.97
CA LEU A 173 -2.48 17.39 -2.49
C LEU A 173 -2.30 17.33 -4.00
N ILE A 174 -1.53 16.33 -4.45
CA ILE A 174 -1.28 16.01 -5.84
C ILE A 174 -1.91 14.64 -6.10
N PRO A 175 -3.08 14.54 -6.76
CA PRO A 175 -3.62 13.24 -7.14
C PRO A 175 -2.75 12.57 -8.21
N LEU A 176 -2.58 11.26 -8.11
CA LEU A 176 -1.95 10.40 -9.09
C LEU A 176 -2.95 9.35 -9.58
N VAL A 177 -3.08 9.24 -10.91
CA VAL A 177 -3.88 8.21 -11.56
C VAL A 177 -3.00 7.53 -12.61
N GLN A 178 -2.90 6.20 -12.55
CA GLN A 178 -2.26 5.42 -13.58
C GLN A 178 -3.15 5.40 -14.84
N VAL A 179 -2.55 5.69 -16.00
CA VAL A 179 -3.30 5.83 -17.28
C VAL A 179 -2.76 4.96 -18.40
N PHE A 180 -1.72 4.15 -18.15
CA PHE A 180 -1.09 3.36 -19.19
C PHE A 180 -0.49 2.04 -18.69
N GLY A 181 0.60 2.10 -17.92
CA GLY A 181 1.07 0.97 -17.10
C GLY A 181 0.45 1.01 -15.70
N HIS A 182 0.69 -0.03 -14.91
CA HIS A 182 0.07 -0.25 -13.59
C HIS A 182 -1.45 -0.08 -13.58
N MET A 183 -2.09 -0.62 -14.62
CA MET A 183 -3.55 -0.56 -14.82
C MET A 183 -4.26 -1.82 -14.29
N GLU A 184 -3.61 -2.65 -13.46
CA GLU A 184 -4.16 -3.90 -12.96
C GLU A 184 -5.47 -3.68 -12.20
N PHE A 185 -5.58 -2.59 -11.45
CA PHE A 185 -6.80 -2.23 -10.73
C PHE A 185 -8.02 -2.08 -11.65
N VAL A 186 -7.80 -1.78 -12.93
CA VAL A 186 -8.83 -1.70 -13.97
C VAL A 186 -8.93 -2.99 -14.76
N LEU A 187 -7.80 -3.45 -15.27
CA LEU A 187 -7.73 -4.53 -16.24
C LEU A 187 -7.89 -5.92 -15.60
N LYS A 188 -7.92 -6.02 -14.27
CA LYS A 188 -8.33 -7.24 -13.54
C LYS A 188 -9.83 -7.56 -13.68
N HIS A 189 -10.66 -6.59 -14.08
CA HIS A 189 -12.10 -6.79 -14.26
C HIS A 189 -12.44 -7.24 -15.68
N GLU A 190 -13.24 -8.30 -15.81
CA GLU A 190 -13.65 -8.91 -17.10
C GLU A 190 -14.18 -7.88 -18.11
N LYS A 191 -14.94 -6.88 -17.62
CA LYS A 191 -15.46 -5.74 -18.40
C LYS A 191 -14.41 -5.05 -19.27
N TYR A 192 -13.14 -5.03 -18.83
CA TYR A 192 -12.04 -4.32 -19.47
C TYR A 192 -10.96 -5.22 -20.07
N PHE A 193 -11.15 -6.55 -20.13
CA PHE A 193 -10.14 -7.48 -20.67
C PHE A 193 -9.74 -7.14 -22.12
N LYS A 194 -10.70 -6.71 -22.95
CA LYS A 194 -10.46 -6.28 -24.33
C LYS A 194 -9.57 -5.03 -24.47
N LEU A 195 -9.30 -4.32 -23.37
CA LEU A 195 -8.47 -3.12 -23.36
C LEU A 195 -7.03 -3.41 -22.92
N ARG A 196 -6.66 -4.68 -22.67
CA ARG A 196 -5.29 -5.05 -22.31
C ARG A 196 -4.37 -5.00 -23.53
N GLU A 197 -3.13 -4.56 -23.32
CA GLU A 197 -2.07 -4.61 -24.34
C GLU A 197 -1.64 -6.05 -24.62
N VAL A 198 -1.49 -6.86 -23.58
CA VAL A 198 -1.29 -8.30 -23.72
C VAL A 198 -2.49 -8.99 -23.10
N GLU A 199 -3.19 -9.81 -23.88
CA GLU A 199 -4.48 -10.41 -23.51
C GLU A 199 -4.44 -11.09 -22.12
N THR A 200 -3.34 -11.79 -21.83
CA THR A 200 -3.14 -12.54 -20.58
C THR A 200 -2.65 -11.70 -19.41
N PHE A 201 -2.22 -10.45 -19.61
CA PHE A 201 -1.57 -9.62 -18.60
C PHE A 201 -2.42 -8.38 -18.28
N PRO A 202 -2.92 -8.20 -17.05
CA PRO A 202 -3.69 -7.02 -16.68
C PRO A 202 -2.82 -5.78 -16.42
N ASN A 203 -1.56 -5.73 -16.86
CA ASN A 203 -0.63 -4.66 -16.46
C ASN A 203 -0.82 -3.35 -17.24
N SER A 204 -0.96 -3.43 -18.57
CA SER A 204 -0.90 -2.27 -19.45
C SER A 204 -2.13 -2.14 -20.34
N LEU A 205 -2.59 -0.90 -20.51
CA LEU A 205 -3.70 -0.56 -21.40
C LEU A 205 -3.24 -0.58 -22.87
N ASN A 206 -3.98 -1.24 -23.75
CA ASN A 206 -3.87 -1.04 -25.19
C ASN A 206 -4.46 0.32 -25.54
N SER A 207 -3.61 1.32 -25.81
CA SER A 207 -4.07 2.68 -26.12
C SER A 207 -4.82 2.82 -27.45
N LEU A 208 -4.73 1.81 -28.32
CA LEU A 208 -5.39 1.77 -29.63
C LEU A 208 -6.75 1.07 -29.60
N ALA A 209 -7.03 0.29 -28.55
CA ALA A 209 -8.30 -0.40 -28.40
C ALA A 209 -9.47 0.59 -28.22
N GLN A 210 -10.62 0.26 -28.83
CA GLN A 210 -11.82 1.08 -28.73
C GLN A 210 -12.31 1.14 -27.27
N GLY A 211 -12.43 2.37 -26.75
CA GLY A 211 -12.87 2.65 -25.37
C GLY A 211 -11.72 2.93 -24.39
N SER A 212 -10.46 2.68 -24.76
CA SER A 212 -9.30 2.92 -23.88
C SER A 212 -9.16 4.38 -23.46
N MET A 213 -9.22 5.32 -24.43
CA MET A 213 -9.15 6.75 -24.13
C MET A 213 -10.38 7.24 -23.34
N GLU A 214 -11.57 6.74 -23.63
CA GLU A 214 -12.79 7.10 -22.91
C GLU A 214 -12.73 6.68 -21.44
N LEU A 215 -12.29 5.45 -21.18
CA LEU A 215 -12.03 4.94 -19.83
C LEU A 215 -11.06 5.85 -19.06
N VAL A 216 -9.90 6.15 -19.66
CA VAL A 216 -8.88 7.02 -19.04
C VAL A 216 -9.43 8.41 -18.77
N GLN A 217 -10.14 9.02 -19.73
CA GLN A 217 -10.76 10.33 -19.55
C GLN A 217 -11.78 10.32 -18.41
N ASN A 218 -12.61 9.27 -18.31
CA ASN A 218 -13.64 9.19 -17.28
C ASN A 218 -13.02 9.03 -15.88
N MET A 219 -11.98 8.20 -15.72
CA MET A 219 -11.22 8.10 -14.46
C MET A 219 -10.63 9.46 -14.06
N LEU A 220 -9.92 10.10 -14.98
CA LEU A 220 -9.27 11.40 -14.73
C LEU A 220 -10.29 12.49 -14.35
N MET A 221 -11.43 12.55 -15.03
CA MET A 221 -12.48 13.52 -14.72
C MET A 221 -13.06 13.32 -13.33
N GLN A 222 -13.30 12.09 -12.89
CA GLN A 222 -13.80 11.82 -11.56
C GLN A 222 -12.81 12.25 -10.48
N VAL A 223 -11.52 11.93 -10.64
CA VAL A 223 -10.47 12.36 -9.70
C VAL A 223 -10.30 13.88 -9.71
N MET A 224 -10.22 14.52 -10.89
CA MET A 224 -10.16 15.99 -10.98
C MET A 224 -11.33 16.69 -10.31
N LYS A 225 -12.55 16.14 -10.46
CA LYS A 225 -13.77 16.69 -9.82
C LYS A 225 -13.67 16.70 -8.30
N LYS A 226 -13.05 15.69 -7.68
CA LYS A 226 -12.83 15.66 -6.23
C LYS A 226 -11.65 16.53 -5.79
N HIS A 227 -10.73 16.93 -6.69
CA HIS A 227 -9.57 17.78 -6.40
C HIS A 227 -9.62 19.16 -7.11
N PRO A 228 -10.62 20.02 -6.85
CA PRO A 228 -10.78 21.29 -7.55
C PRO A 228 -9.64 22.28 -7.26
N GLU A 229 -8.99 22.21 -6.10
CA GLU A 229 -7.86 23.10 -5.73
C GLU A 229 -6.48 22.59 -6.21
N ALA A 230 -6.37 21.37 -6.77
CA ALA A 230 -5.08 20.81 -7.17
C ALA A 230 -4.40 21.62 -8.29
N ARG A 231 -3.14 22.04 -8.08
CA ARG A 231 -2.32 22.74 -9.10
C ARG A 231 -1.46 21.78 -9.91
N TRP A 232 -1.13 20.64 -9.31
CA TRP A 232 -0.40 19.54 -9.92
C TRP A 232 -1.29 18.31 -10.03
N PHE A 233 -1.10 17.51 -11.09
CA PHE A 233 -1.74 16.22 -11.27
C PHE A 233 -0.72 15.25 -11.88
N HIS A 234 -0.55 14.07 -11.29
CA HIS A 234 0.36 13.05 -11.80
C HIS A 234 -0.43 12.03 -12.62
N ILE A 235 -0.05 11.82 -13.88
CA ILE A 235 -0.77 10.92 -14.81
C ILE A 235 -0.11 9.54 -14.95
N GLY A 236 0.84 9.22 -14.07
CA GLY A 236 1.45 7.89 -13.98
C GLY A 236 2.26 7.54 -15.22
N ALA A 237 1.88 6.44 -15.88
CA ALA A 237 2.38 5.98 -17.18
C ALA A 237 3.83 5.45 -17.19
N ASP A 238 4.27 4.91 -16.06
CA ASP A 238 5.50 4.12 -15.95
C ASP A 238 5.31 2.68 -16.46
N GLU A 239 6.42 2.00 -16.72
CA GLU A 239 6.51 0.54 -16.89
C GLU A 239 5.41 -0.08 -17.76
N VAL A 240 5.15 0.46 -18.96
CA VAL A 240 4.13 -0.08 -19.88
C VAL A 240 4.60 -1.41 -20.47
N ARG A 241 4.48 -2.48 -19.69
CA ARG A 241 4.93 -3.84 -20.00
C ARG A 241 4.15 -4.42 -21.17
N GLY A 242 4.86 -5.02 -22.11
CA GLY A 242 4.29 -5.61 -23.33
C GLY A 242 3.84 -4.59 -24.38
N LEU A 243 4.16 -3.30 -24.24
CA LEU A 243 3.80 -2.31 -25.26
C LEU A 243 4.31 -2.75 -26.64
N GLY A 244 3.42 -2.79 -27.62
CA GLY A 244 3.72 -3.23 -28.99
C GLY A 244 3.27 -4.65 -29.31
N GLU A 245 2.80 -5.42 -28.32
CA GLU A 245 2.52 -6.86 -28.50
C GLU A 245 1.08 -7.16 -28.94
N SER A 246 0.14 -6.23 -28.71
CA SER A 246 -1.24 -6.39 -29.19
C SER A 246 -1.30 -6.39 -30.72
N GLU A 247 -2.31 -7.03 -31.30
CA GLU A 247 -2.50 -7.02 -32.76
C GLU A 247 -2.80 -5.60 -33.29
N ASP A 248 -3.42 -4.73 -32.50
CA ASP A 248 -3.61 -3.33 -32.86
C ASP A 248 -2.28 -2.57 -32.88
N SER A 249 -1.46 -2.77 -31.85
CA SER A 249 -0.14 -2.15 -31.72
C SER A 249 0.81 -2.62 -32.82
N LYS A 250 0.84 -3.92 -33.14
CA LYS A 250 1.64 -4.46 -34.26
C LYS A 250 1.26 -3.80 -35.58
N ARG A 251 -0.04 -3.76 -35.93
CA ARG A 251 -0.52 -3.08 -37.14
C ARG A 251 -0.15 -1.60 -37.16
N TRP A 252 -0.30 -0.92 -36.03
CA TRP A 252 0.03 0.49 -35.93
C TRP A 252 1.54 0.73 -36.12
N LEU A 253 2.38 -0.12 -35.53
CA LEU A 253 3.83 -0.06 -35.65
C LEU A 253 4.29 -0.34 -37.08
N GLU A 254 3.73 -1.34 -37.75
CA GLU A 254 3.97 -1.61 -39.18
C GLU A 254 3.68 -0.36 -40.04
N ALA A 255 2.60 0.35 -39.74
CA ALA A 255 2.21 1.58 -40.44
C ALA A 255 3.03 2.83 -40.04
N ASN A 256 3.77 2.78 -38.92
CA ASN A 256 4.50 3.91 -38.34
C ASN A 256 5.99 3.58 -38.12
N ASN A 257 6.60 2.82 -39.04
CA ASN A 257 8.05 2.53 -39.06
C ASN A 257 8.59 1.84 -37.79
N GLY A 258 7.76 1.13 -37.04
CA GLY A 258 8.16 0.46 -35.79
C GLY A 258 8.45 1.42 -34.63
N ASP A 259 8.00 2.67 -34.69
CA ASP A 259 8.33 3.69 -33.68
C ASP A 259 7.51 3.50 -32.39
N MET A 260 8.05 2.67 -31.49
CA MET A 260 7.51 2.45 -30.14
C MET A 260 7.40 3.74 -29.31
N GLY A 261 8.34 4.68 -29.50
CA GLY A 261 8.34 5.95 -28.79
C GLY A 261 7.14 6.79 -29.17
N LYS A 262 6.83 6.87 -30.47
CA LYS A 262 5.67 7.57 -30.98
C LYS A 262 4.36 6.91 -30.54
N LEU A 263 4.28 5.57 -30.49
CA LEU A 263 3.10 4.87 -29.95
C LEU A 263 2.82 5.31 -28.50
N TYR A 264 3.84 5.26 -27.64
CA TYR A 264 3.72 5.69 -26.24
C TYR A 264 3.36 7.17 -26.12
N LEU A 265 4.13 8.03 -26.81
CA LEU A 265 4.00 9.49 -26.72
C LEU A 265 2.66 9.99 -27.25
N ASN A 266 2.09 9.35 -28.27
CA ASN A 266 0.76 9.69 -28.78
C ASN A 266 -0.31 9.57 -27.70
N HIS A 267 -0.31 8.46 -26.95
CA HIS A 267 -1.28 8.23 -25.87
C HIS A 267 -1.13 9.27 -24.75
N VAL A 268 0.06 9.38 -24.15
CA VAL A 268 0.28 10.29 -23.00
C VAL A 268 0.10 11.76 -23.39
N THR A 269 0.44 12.14 -24.62
CA THR A 269 0.19 13.49 -25.13
C THR A 269 -1.31 13.74 -25.32
N ALA A 270 -2.08 12.77 -25.82
CA ALA A 270 -3.53 12.89 -25.93
C ALA A 270 -4.19 13.06 -24.56
N VAL A 271 -3.76 12.28 -23.56
CA VAL A 271 -4.18 12.42 -22.16
C VAL A 271 -3.83 13.82 -21.62
N ALA A 272 -2.60 14.27 -21.81
CA ALA A 272 -2.15 15.59 -21.34
C ALA A 272 -2.94 16.75 -22.00
N LYS A 273 -3.20 16.66 -23.32
CA LYS A 273 -4.05 17.61 -24.05
C LYS A 273 -5.49 17.61 -23.55
N PHE A 274 -6.02 16.46 -23.17
CA PHE A 274 -7.35 16.38 -22.56
C PHE A 274 -7.37 17.11 -21.21
N MET A 275 -6.47 16.75 -20.30
CA MET A 275 -6.40 17.33 -18.94
C MET A 275 -6.24 18.85 -18.95
N THR A 276 -5.34 19.37 -19.79
CA THR A 276 -5.07 20.82 -19.91
C THR A 276 -6.23 21.60 -20.52
N LYS A 277 -7.12 20.95 -21.30
CA LYS A 277 -8.39 21.55 -21.75
C LYS A 277 -9.44 21.60 -20.63
N GLN A 278 -9.48 20.58 -19.76
CA GLN A 278 -10.48 20.50 -18.68
C GLN A 278 -10.22 21.51 -17.56
N LYS A 279 -8.95 21.76 -17.23
CA LYS A 279 -8.58 22.71 -16.17
C LYS A 279 -7.41 23.57 -16.60
N GLN A 280 -7.70 24.85 -16.82
CA GLN A 280 -6.67 25.83 -17.17
C GLN A 280 -5.62 25.90 -16.06
N ARG A 281 -4.34 25.98 -16.43
CA ARG A 281 -3.17 26.06 -15.53
C ARG A 281 -2.86 24.80 -14.71
N ILE A 282 -3.55 23.68 -14.91
CA ILE A 282 -3.11 22.41 -14.31
C ILE A 282 -1.69 22.07 -14.81
N LYS A 283 -0.79 21.74 -13.91
CA LYS A 283 0.58 21.31 -14.24
C LYS A 283 0.64 19.79 -14.13
N LEU A 284 1.03 19.12 -15.21
CA LEU A 284 1.03 17.66 -15.25
C LEU A 284 2.42 17.10 -14.93
N ILE A 285 2.44 15.95 -14.27
CA ILE A 285 3.65 15.18 -13.96
C ILE A 285 3.44 13.75 -14.48
N LEU A 286 4.49 13.10 -14.95
CA LEU A 286 4.48 11.68 -15.28
C LEU A 286 5.84 11.05 -15.03
N TRP A 287 5.88 9.74 -14.87
CA TRP A 287 7.13 9.01 -14.67
C TRP A 287 8.02 9.03 -15.93
N ASP A 288 9.34 9.02 -15.74
CA ASP A 288 10.31 9.25 -16.82
C ASP A 288 10.80 7.98 -17.54
N ASP A 289 10.62 6.80 -16.93
CA ASP A 289 11.34 5.58 -17.27
C ASP A 289 11.13 5.15 -18.72
N MET A 290 9.90 5.29 -19.23
CA MET A 290 9.58 5.01 -20.62
C MET A 290 10.35 5.93 -21.58
N PHE A 291 10.56 7.21 -21.22
CA PHE A 291 11.32 8.17 -22.03
C PHE A 291 12.80 7.83 -22.14
N ARG A 292 13.35 7.05 -21.20
CA ARG A 292 14.79 6.72 -21.20
C ARG A 292 15.21 6.04 -22.50
N LYS A 293 14.30 5.30 -23.15
CA LYS A 293 14.51 4.60 -24.43
C LYS A 293 14.31 5.46 -25.67
N PHE A 294 13.70 6.64 -25.55
CA PHE A 294 13.35 7.48 -26.70
C PHE A 294 14.38 8.58 -26.95
N SER A 295 14.49 9.05 -28.19
CA SER A 295 15.36 10.17 -28.51
C SER A 295 14.76 11.51 -28.00
N PRO A 296 15.59 12.53 -27.70
CA PRO A 296 15.08 13.86 -27.36
C PRO A 296 14.15 14.43 -28.45
N ASP A 297 14.49 14.23 -29.73
CA ASP A 297 13.73 14.75 -30.87
C ASP A 297 12.35 14.09 -30.96
N THR A 298 12.26 12.76 -30.82
CA THR A 298 10.98 12.04 -30.77
C THR A 298 10.08 12.57 -29.66
N ILE A 299 10.65 12.83 -28.47
CA ILE A 299 9.87 13.41 -27.36
C ILE A 299 9.42 14.83 -27.72
N LYS A 300 10.31 15.67 -28.25
CA LYS A 300 10.00 17.05 -28.62
C LYS A 300 8.92 17.17 -29.70
N GLU A 301 8.96 16.29 -30.69
CA GLU A 301 7.97 16.21 -31.78
C GLU A 301 6.57 15.90 -31.28
N SER A 302 6.43 15.18 -30.16
CA SER A 302 5.12 14.91 -29.55
C SER A 302 4.44 16.18 -29.02
N GLY A 303 5.21 17.21 -28.66
CA GLY A 303 4.71 18.42 -27.99
C GLY A 303 4.40 18.23 -26.49
N LEU A 304 4.74 17.08 -25.91
CA LEU A 304 4.46 16.77 -24.50
C LEU A 304 5.20 17.72 -23.53
N GLN A 305 6.37 18.22 -23.92
CA GLN A 305 7.21 19.13 -23.12
C GLN A 305 6.53 20.44 -22.72
N ASP A 306 5.50 20.85 -23.47
CA ASP A 306 4.72 22.05 -23.18
C ASP A 306 3.57 21.79 -22.21
N LEU A 307 3.24 20.51 -21.96
CA LEU A 307 2.05 20.08 -21.23
C LEU A 307 2.35 19.42 -19.88
N ALA A 308 3.51 18.75 -19.75
CA ALA A 308 3.87 17.96 -18.58
C ALA A 308 5.36 18.06 -18.22
N SER A 309 5.73 17.61 -17.02
CA SER A 309 7.11 17.51 -16.54
C SER A 309 7.44 16.07 -16.12
N PRO A 310 8.58 15.50 -16.56
CA PRO A 310 8.98 14.15 -16.16
C PRO A 310 9.42 14.11 -14.69
N MET A 311 9.07 13.03 -14.00
CA MET A 311 9.55 12.67 -12.67
C MET A 311 10.56 11.52 -12.78
N ILE A 312 11.82 11.84 -12.54
CA ILE A 312 12.94 10.90 -12.65
C ILE A 312 13.04 10.09 -11.37
N TRP A 313 12.83 8.77 -11.46
CA TRP A 313 12.87 7.89 -10.29
C TRP A 313 14.06 6.93 -10.30
N ASN A 314 14.65 6.70 -9.12
CA ASN A 314 15.66 5.67 -8.89
C ASN A 314 15.78 5.42 -7.39
N TYR A 315 15.62 4.16 -6.99
CA TYR A 315 15.51 3.76 -5.59
C TYR A 315 16.75 3.05 -5.04
N HIS A 316 17.80 2.88 -5.84
CA HIS A 316 19.02 2.24 -5.39
C HIS A 316 19.81 3.15 -4.45
N ALA A 317 20.32 2.59 -3.35
CA ALA A 317 21.19 3.30 -2.40
C ALA A 317 22.48 3.84 -3.04
N ASN A 318 22.95 3.20 -4.12
CA ASN A 318 24.16 3.54 -4.86
C ASN A 318 23.86 4.02 -6.29
N LEU A 319 22.71 4.68 -6.50
CA LEU A 319 22.36 5.21 -7.83
C LEU A 319 23.50 6.07 -8.41
N ASN A 320 23.68 5.97 -9.73
CA ASN A 320 24.73 6.70 -10.43
C ASN A 320 24.25 8.11 -10.79
N VAL A 321 24.72 9.11 -10.05
CA VAL A 321 24.41 10.53 -10.25
C VAL A 321 24.70 11.00 -11.68
N LYS A 322 25.74 10.47 -12.32
CA LYS A 322 26.08 10.82 -13.71
C LYS A 322 25.04 10.30 -14.70
N ASP A 323 24.48 9.12 -14.45
CA ASP A 323 23.44 8.55 -15.33
C ASP A 323 22.14 9.34 -15.20
N ILE A 324 21.78 9.77 -13.99
CA ILE A 324 20.66 10.70 -13.79
C ILE A 324 20.91 12.02 -14.53
N GLY A 325 22.13 12.55 -14.48
CA GLY A 325 22.52 13.75 -15.22
C GLY A 325 22.35 13.63 -16.74
N LYS A 326 22.51 12.43 -17.32
CA LYS A 326 22.24 12.18 -18.75
C LYS A 326 20.74 12.27 -19.06
N TYR A 327 19.88 11.76 -18.18
CA TYR A 327 18.43 11.88 -18.34
C TYR A 327 17.99 13.34 -18.26
N ILE A 328 18.48 14.11 -17.27
CA ILE A 328 18.19 15.54 -17.16
C ILE A 328 18.61 16.29 -18.43
N SER A 329 19.82 16.02 -18.95
CA SER A 329 20.28 16.64 -20.22
C SER A 329 19.40 16.25 -21.41
N LYS A 330 18.99 14.98 -21.52
CA LYS A 330 18.05 14.52 -22.56
C LYS A 330 16.72 15.28 -22.47
N TYR A 331 16.16 15.44 -21.28
CA TYR A 331 14.88 16.13 -21.09
C TYR A 331 14.99 17.65 -21.34
N GLU A 332 16.13 18.26 -21.01
CA GLU A 332 16.43 19.63 -21.41
C GLU A 332 16.46 19.77 -22.95
N GLN A 333 17.13 18.85 -23.66
CA GLN A 333 17.19 18.84 -25.12
C GLN A 333 15.83 18.62 -25.78
N ALA A 334 14.97 17.79 -25.16
CA ALA A 334 13.59 17.58 -25.58
C ALA A 334 12.69 18.83 -25.34
N GLY A 335 13.18 19.83 -24.61
CA GLY A 335 12.50 21.11 -24.38
C GLY A 335 11.67 21.18 -23.10
N PHE A 336 11.79 20.21 -22.19
CA PHE A 336 11.11 20.30 -20.89
C PHE A 336 11.66 21.47 -20.08
N ARG A 337 10.75 22.27 -19.51
CA ARG A 337 11.10 23.43 -18.66
C ARG A 337 11.22 23.08 -17.18
N GLY A 338 10.77 21.89 -16.78
CA GLY A 338 10.78 21.43 -15.42
C GLY A 338 11.01 19.92 -15.32
N VAL A 339 11.68 19.49 -14.26
CA VAL A 339 11.88 18.08 -13.88
C VAL A 339 11.55 17.89 -12.42
N TRP A 340 11.01 16.73 -12.10
CA TRP A 340 10.83 16.21 -10.75
C TRP A 340 11.78 15.04 -10.51
N PHE A 341 12.05 14.74 -9.24
CA PHE A 341 12.77 13.54 -8.84
C PHE A 341 11.90 12.66 -7.94
N ALA A 342 12.22 11.38 -7.86
CA ALA A 342 11.61 10.46 -6.92
C ALA A 342 12.64 9.55 -6.26
N SER A 343 12.77 9.71 -4.94
CA SER A 343 13.45 8.80 -4.02
C SER A 343 12.42 7.85 -3.41
N ALA A 344 12.86 6.86 -2.62
CA ALA A 344 11.95 6.00 -1.87
C ALA A 344 12.31 5.97 -0.37
N PHE A 345 11.30 5.96 0.49
CA PHE A 345 11.45 5.76 1.94
C PHE A 345 10.97 4.38 2.43
N LYS A 346 10.19 3.66 1.61
CA LYS A 346 9.76 2.26 1.80
C LYS A 346 9.36 1.62 0.47
N GLY A 347 9.14 0.31 0.45
CA GLY A 347 8.51 -0.40 -0.67
C GLY A 347 9.32 -0.44 -1.96
N ALA A 348 10.63 -0.21 -1.89
CA ALA A 348 11.52 -0.21 -3.06
C ALA A 348 12.83 -0.98 -2.81
N SER A 349 12.84 -1.81 -1.77
CA SER A 349 14.02 -2.55 -1.30
C SER A 349 13.83 -4.07 -1.36
N GLY A 350 12.57 -4.53 -1.41
CA GLY A 350 12.17 -5.93 -1.49
C GLY A 350 10.66 -6.00 -1.72
N ILE A 351 10.21 -7.03 -2.46
CA ILE A 351 8.80 -7.18 -2.85
C ILE A 351 7.89 -7.57 -1.69
N ASP A 352 8.45 -8.31 -0.72
CA ASP A 352 7.84 -8.85 0.49
C ASP A 352 8.51 -8.25 1.75
N GLN A 353 9.10 -7.07 1.63
CA GLN A 353 9.87 -6.46 2.71
C GLN A 353 8.96 -6.14 3.90
N ILE A 354 9.28 -6.68 5.08
CA ILE A 354 8.52 -6.42 6.32
C ILE A 354 9.14 -5.25 7.10
N TRP A 355 10.46 -5.26 7.25
CA TRP A 355 11.21 -4.32 8.06
C TRP A 355 11.96 -3.30 7.20
N THR A 356 11.75 -2.00 7.44
CA THR A 356 12.28 -0.95 6.56
C THR A 356 13.80 -0.77 6.71
N PRO A 357 14.61 -0.91 5.64
CA PRO A 357 16.04 -0.67 5.69
C PRO A 357 16.34 0.84 5.65
N ILE A 358 16.28 1.50 6.82
CA ILE A 358 16.50 2.95 6.99
C ILE A 358 17.81 3.43 6.35
N ASP A 359 18.92 2.71 6.54
CA ASP A 359 20.23 3.10 6.00
C ASP A 359 20.27 3.06 4.45
N HIS A 360 19.58 2.11 3.84
CA HIS A 360 19.44 2.03 2.38
C HIS A 360 18.71 3.26 1.83
N HIS A 361 17.57 3.61 2.43
CA HIS A 361 16.79 4.77 2.01
C HIS A 361 17.52 6.09 2.30
N LEU A 362 18.26 6.19 3.41
CA LEU A 362 19.13 7.33 3.68
C LEU A 362 20.19 7.51 2.58
N LYS A 363 20.91 6.44 2.21
CA LYS A 363 21.91 6.48 1.14
C LYS A 363 21.31 6.90 -0.20
N ASN A 364 20.12 6.40 -0.54
CA ASN A 364 19.37 6.86 -1.73
C ASN A 364 19.12 8.38 -1.69
N HIS A 365 18.72 8.94 -0.55
CA HIS A 365 18.49 10.38 -0.39
C HIS A 365 19.76 11.22 -0.45
N ILE A 366 20.90 10.69 0.03
CA ILE A 366 22.21 11.33 -0.10
C ILE A 366 22.58 11.46 -1.58
N GLN A 367 22.41 10.40 -2.38
CA GLN A 367 22.68 10.47 -3.82
C GLN A 367 21.74 11.45 -4.54
N TRP A 368 20.47 11.50 -4.17
CA TRP A 368 19.54 12.49 -4.71
C TRP A 368 19.90 13.94 -4.32
N GLN A 369 20.49 14.17 -3.15
CA GLN A 369 21.03 15.47 -2.78
C GLN A 369 22.17 15.90 -3.71
N GLU A 370 23.05 14.98 -4.11
CA GLU A 370 24.09 15.27 -5.11
C GLU A 370 23.49 15.65 -6.48
N VAL A 371 22.44 14.95 -6.91
CA VAL A 371 21.71 15.29 -8.15
C VAL A 371 21.10 16.69 -8.04
N ILE A 372 20.40 16.99 -6.94
CA ILE A 372 19.79 18.32 -6.69
C ILE A 372 20.86 19.41 -6.71
N ALA A 373 22.01 19.19 -6.08
CA ALA A 373 23.12 20.15 -6.06
C ALA A 373 23.71 20.41 -7.46
N SER A 374 23.62 19.45 -8.39
CA SER A 374 24.07 19.61 -9.77
C SER A 374 23.12 20.43 -10.65
N MET A 375 21.87 20.62 -10.25
CA MET A 375 20.83 21.24 -11.09
C MET A 375 21.15 22.63 -11.65
N PRO A 376 21.89 23.52 -10.97
CA PRO A 376 22.26 24.83 -11.53
C PRO A 376 23.05 24.77 -12.84
N GLN A 377 23.62 23.63 -13.22
CA GLN A 377 24.35 23.48 -14.49
C GLN A 377 23.43 23.42 -15.72
N TYR A 378 22.15 23.07 -15.53
CA TYR A 378 21.16 23.01 -16.60
C TYR A 378 20.43 24.35 -16.69
N LYS A 379 20.42 24.96 -17.87
CA LYS A 379 20.01 26.37 -18.04
C LYS A 379 18.54 26.52 -18.38
N SER A 380 17.97 25.54 -19.07
CA SER A 380 16.62 25.62 -19.64
C SER A 380 15.60 24.74 -18.92
N VAL A 381 16.06 23.88 -17.99
CA VAL A 381 15.20 23.01 -17.19
C VAL A 381 15.40 23.29 -15.70
N ARG A 382 14.30 23.38 -14.95
CA ARG A 382 14.32 23.68 -13.52
C ARG A 382 13.93 22.47 -12.68
N PHE A 383 14.55 22.33 -11.52
CA PHE A 383 14.12 21.37 -10.50
C PHE A 383 12.84 21.88 -9.81
N GLN A 384 11.74 21.15 -9.95
CA GLN A 384 10.43 21.54 -9.41
C GLN A 384 10.13 20.91 -8.04
N GLY A 385 10.69 19.73 -7.77
CA GLY A 385 10.52 19.05 -6.49
C GLY A 385 10.93 17.59 -6.53
N ILE A 386 10.96 16.98 -5.34
CA ILE A 386 11.26 15.58 -5.11
C ILE A 386 10.10 14.91 -4.37
N ALA A 387 9.64 13.78 -4.89
CA ALA A 387 8.69 12.90 -4.23
C ALA A 387 9.44 11.79 -3.47
N LEU A 388 9.09 11.57 -2.20
CA LEU A 388 9.57 10.43 -1.42
C LEU A 388 8.51 9.34 -1.53
N THR A 389 8.76 8.36 -2.39
CA THR A 389 7.85 7.24 -2.68
C THR A 389 7.81 6.21 -1.56
N GLY A 390 6.61 5.74 -1.28
CA GLY A 390 6.36 4.68 -0.32
C GLY A 390 5.34 3.70 -0.85
N TRP A 391 5.80 2.76 -1.68
CA TRP A 391 4.97 1.74 -2.33
C TRP A 391 4.40 0.76 -1.31
N GLN A 392 3.10 0.44 -1.40
CA GLN A 392 2.45 -0.56 -0.54
C GLN A 392 2.65 -1.98 -1.06
N ARG A 393 2.77 -2.12 -2.37
CA ARG A 393 3.09 -3.35 -3.09
C ARG A 393 3.57 -2.98 -4.49
N TYR A 394 4.15 -3.93 -5.20
CA TYR A 394 4.73 -3.65 -6.52
C TYR A 394 3.64 -3.59 -7.60
N GLU A 395 2.66 -4.48 -7.53
CA GLU A 395 1.44 -4.50 -8.36
C GLU A 395 0.29 -5.22 -7.63
N HIS A 396 -0.93 -5.18 -8.16
CA HIS A 396 -2.15 -5.66 -7.45
C HIS A 396 -2.09 -7.11 -6.98
N HIS A 397 -1.39 -7.99 -7.71
CA HIS A 397 -1.32 -9.42 -7.42
C HIS A 397 -0.08 -9.80 -6.59
N THR A 398 0.68 -8.81 -6.10
CA THR A 398 1.78 -9.02 -5.14
C THR A 398 1.36 -8.75 -3.71
N VAL A 399 2.07 -9.37 -2.77
CA VAL A 399 1.93 -9.14 -1.33
C VAL A 399 2.30 -7.71 -0.95
N LEU A 400 1.89 -7.31 0.25
CA LEU A 400 2.32 -6.04 0.84
C LEU A 400 3.84 -5.98 1.11
N CYS A 401 4.42 -4.82 0.81
CA CYS A 401 5.71 -4.39 1.33
C CYS A 401 5.56 -3.84 2.77
N GLU A 402 6.49 -3.00 3.24
CA GLU A 402 6.48 -2.52 4.61
C GLU A 402 5.23 -1.69 4.89
N LEU A 403 4.57 -2.00 6.01
CA LEU A 403 3.46 -1.20 6.52
C LEU A 403 3.93 0.24 6.78
N LEU A 404 3.09 1.22 6.45
CA LEU A 404 3.42 2.64 6.58
C LEU A 404 3.94 3.03 8.00
N PRO A 405 3.33 2.60 9.12
CA PRO A 405 3.87 2.83 10.46
C PRO A 405 5.30 2.33 10.68
N VAL A 406 5.66 1.19 10.07
CA VAL A 406 6.99 0.58 10.18
C VAL A 406 8.05 1.45 9.50
N ALA A 407 7.64 2.18 8.45
CA ALA A 407 8.49 3.04 7.65
C ALA A 407 8.61 4.49 8.14
N ILE A 408 7.85 4.91 9.18
CA ILE A 408 7.88 6.30 9.67
C ILE A 408 9.29 6.77 10.10
N PRO A 409 10.14 5.95 10.75
CA PRO A 409 11.51 6.33 11.02
C PRO A 409 12.33 6.60 9.75
N SER A 410 12.19 5.74 8.74
CA SER A 410 12.83 5.94 7.42
C SER A 410 12.37 7.23 6.76
N LEU A 411 11.05 7.45 6.67
CA LEU A 411 10.48 8.68 6.11
C LEU A 411 11.01 9.94 6.80
N THR A 412 11.10 9.89 8.12
CA THR A 412 11.56 11.01 8.95
C THR A 412 13.05 11.31 8.73
N VAL A 413 13.90 10.28 8.70
CA VAL A 413 15.32 10.39 8.33
C VAL A 413 15.48 10.98 6.94
N CYS A 414 14.70 10.50 5.97
CA CYS A 414 14.72 10.95 4.59
C CYS A 414 14.32 12.45 4.47
N LEU A 415 13.21 12.86 5.08
CA LEU A 415 12.76 14.26 5.08
C LEU A 415 13.76 15.19 5.77
N GLN A 416 14.32 14.79 6.92
CA GLN A 416 15.33 15.61 7.60
C GLN A 416 16.64 15.70 6.81
N THR A 417 17.04 14.63 6.12
CA THR A 417 18.19 14.65 5.22
C THR A 417 18.00 15.69 4.12
N LEU A 418 16.82 15.71 3.47
CA LEU A 418 16.52 16.70 2.44
C LEU A 418 16.42 18.13 2.99
N LYS A 419 15.93 18.29 4.23
CA LYS A 419 15.80 19.60 4.89
C LYS A 419 17.15 20.21 5.26
N TYR A 420 18.11 19.39 5.69
CA TYR A 420 19.43 19.85 6.15
C TYR A 420 20.54 19.66 5.13
N GLY A 421 20.25 19.08 3.95
CA GLY A 421 21.22 18.76 2.90
C GLY A 421 22.10 17.53 3.21
N ALA A 422 22.01 17.00 4.43
CA ALA A 422 22.71 15.81 4.90
C ALA A 422 22.05 15.29 6.18
N PHE A 423 22.27 14.03 6.53
CA PHE A 423 21.89 13.48 7.83
C PHE A 423 22.97 13.74 8.89
N ASN A 424 23.17 15.03 9.20
CA ASN A 424 24.13 15.47 10.22
C ASN A 424 23.53 15.40 11.64
N ALA A 425 24.34 15.76 12.65
CA ALA A 425 23.91 15.74 14.05
C ALA A 425 22.64 16.57 14.33
N LYS A 426 22.41 17.66 13.58
CA LYS A 426 21.18 18.46 13.69
C LYS A 426 19.98 17.71 13.12
N ALA A 427 20.11 17.13 11.92
CA ALA A 427 19.07 16.30 11.33
C ALA A 427 18.71 15.12 12.25
N GLN A 428 19.72 14.41 12.75
CA GLN A 428 19.54 13.30 13.67
C GLN A 428 18.85 13.74 14.98
N GLY A 429 19.31 14.83 15.61
CA GLY A 429 18.68 15.36 16.82
C GLY A 429 17.21 15.76 16.62
N GLU A 430 16.87 16.29 15.45
CA GLU A 430 15.49 16.62 15.08
C GLU A 430 14.63 15.37 14.90
N VAL A 431 15.14 14.33 14.21
CA VAL A 431 14.45 13.04 14.10
C VAL A 431 14.18 12.43 15.47
N GLN A 432 15.21 12.35 16.31
CA GLN A 432 15.09 11.75 17.64
C GLN A 432 14.10 12.52 18.52
N ARG A 433 14.10 13.85 18.44
CA ARG A 433 13.12 14.69 19.16
C ARG A 433 11.69 14.45 18.68
N MET A 434 11.48 14.34 17.37
CA MET A 434 10.13 14.20 16.78
C MET A 434 9.56 12.79 16.93
N LEU A 435 10.39 11.76 16.89
CA LEU A 435 9.96 10.36 17.03
C LEU A 435 10.06 9.82 18.45
N GLY A 436 10.63 10.60 19.39
CA GLY A 436 10.87 10.16 20.76
C GLY A 436 11.83 8.98 20.89
N CYS A 437 12.62 8.67 19.86
CA CYS A 437 13.46 7.46 19.80
C CYS A 437 14.93 7.76 19.58
N GLU A 438 15.78 6.77 19.80
CA GLU A 438 17.19 6.76 19.36
C GLU A 438 17.30 6.06 18.00
N ILE A 439 17.71 6.80 16.97
CA ILE A 439 17.92 6.24 15.62
C ILE A 439 19.26 5.51 15.56
N GLN A 440 19.22 4.24 15.15
CA GLN A 440 20.38 3.37 14.97
C GLN A 440 20.42 2.89 13.51
N LEU A 441 21.07 3.66 12.64
CA LEU A 441 21.10 3.43 11.19
C LEU A 441 21.62 2.04 10.82
N GLU A 442 22.73 1.61 11.40
CA GLU A 442 23.35 0.30 11.11
C GLU A 442 22.45 -0.89 11.45
N LYS A 443 21.53 -0.71 12.41
CA LYS A 443 20.56 -1.72 12.83
C LYS A 443 19.20 -1.54 12.18
N ASN A 444 19.01 -0.48 11.38
CA ASN A 444 17.73 -0.06 10.86
C ASN A 444 16.65 0.03 11.96
N ASP A 445 17.00 0.67 13.09
CA ASP A 445 16.16 0.68 14.30
C ASP A 445 15.92 2.11 14.84
N CYS A 446 14.78 2.30 15.50
CA CYS A 446 14.34 3.51 16.19
C CYS A 446 13.89 3.09 17.59
N LYS A 447 14.82 3.09 18.54
CA LYS A 447 14.62 2.51 19.87
C LYS A 447 13.84 3.46 20.79
N GLY A 448 12.74 2.98 21.37
CA GLY A 448 11.91 3.77 22.29
C GLY A 448 10.89 4.66 21.58
N ALA A 449 10.43 4.21 20.40
CA ALA A 449 9.54 4.95 19.51
C ALA A 449 8.27 5.51 20.19
N SER A 450 8.00 6.79 19.94
CA SER A 450 6.76 7.49 20.30
C SER A 450 6.33 8.40 19.15
N PHE A 451 5.60 7.83 18.21
CA PHE A 451 5.07 8.50 17.02
C PHE A 451 3.75 7.83 16.59
N PRO A 452 2.92 8.44 15.73
CA PRO A 452 1.71 7.80 15.23
C PRO A 452 2.00 6.43 14.62
N GLY A 453 1.46 5.36 15.21
CA GLY A 453 1.71 3.98 14.78
C GLY A 453 2.98 3.32 15.37
N SER A 454 3.61 3.92 16.39
CA SER A 454 4.79 3.31 17.05
C SER A 454 4.48 2.01 17.80
N ASP A 455 3.21 1.79 18.18
CA ASP A 455 2.71 0.51 18.67
C ASP A 455 2.86 -0.58 17.61
N ILE A 456 2.33 -0.37 16.40
CA ILE A 456 2.50 -1.29 15.27
C ILE A 456 4.00 -1.47 14.96
N TYR A 457 4.79 -0.39 14.95
CA TYR A 457 6.24 -0.48 14.75
C TYR A 457 6.92 -1.47 15.72
N GLU A 458 6.71 -1.32 17.02
CA GLU A 458 7.31 -2.20 18.04
C GLU A 458 6.74 -3.63 17.98
N MET A 459 5.47 -3.79 17.63
CA MET A 459 4.84 -5.11 17.49
C MET A 459 5.35 -5.87 16.26
N VAL A 460 5.42 -5.22 15.10
CA VAL A 460 6.02 -5.81 13.88
C VAL A 460 7.48 -6.16 14.13
N LYS A 461 8.24 -5.28 14.79
CA LYS A 461 9.61 -5.57 15.21
C LYS A 461 9.67 -6.84 16.05
N LYS A 462 8.81 -6.97 17.07
CA LYS A 462 8.77 -8.15 17.94
C LYS A 462 8.41 -9.42 17.16
N ILE A 463 7.50 -9.35 16.19
CA ILE A 463 7.17 -10.48 15.30
C ILE A 463 8.42 -10.88 14.50
N HIS A 464 9.02 -9.90 13.83
CA HIS A 464 10.16 -10.09 12.93
C HIS A 464 11.43 -10.60 13.63
N THR A 465 11.75 -10.10 14.83
CA THR A 465 13.00 -10.46 15.50
C THR A 465 12.86 -11.63 16.49
N ASN A 466 11.74 -11.71 17.20
CA ASN A 466 11.65 -12.53 18.41
C ASN A 466 10.67 -13.69 18.28
N LEU A 467 9.46 -13.44 17.77
CA LEU A 467 8.40 -14.46 17.78
C LEU A 467 8.72 -15.57 16.78
N GLN A 468 8.97 -15.27 15.50
CA GLN A 468 9.30 -16.32 14.52
C GLN A 468 10.49 -17.19 14.98
N SER A 469 11.52 -16.54 15.53
CA SER A 469 12.68 -17.18 16.16
C SER A 469 12.32 -18.08 17.35
N SER A 470 11.30 -17.75 18.15
CA SER A 470 10.92 -18.54 19.32
C SER A 470 10.43 -19.94 18.94
N ILE A 471 9.66 -20.06 17.85
CA ILE A 471 9.21 -21.36 17.33
C ILE A 471 10.38 -22.14 16.72
N ILE A 472 11.25 -21.47 15.97
CA ILE A 472 12.45 -22.10 15.40
C ILE A 472 13.32 -22.67 16.54
N ASN A 473 13.59 -21.87 17.57
CA ASN A 473 14.36 -22.28 18.74
C ASN A 473 13.69 -23.44 19.49
N LEU A 474 12.37 -23.40 19.66
CA LEU A 474 11.63 -24.51 20.28
C LEU A 474 11.76 -25.80 19.46
N LYS A 475 11.67 -25.71 18.12
CA LYS A 475 11.91 -26.84 17.22
C LYS A 475 13.35 -27.36 17.30
N GLN A 476 14.31 -26.57 17.77
CA GLN A 476 15.69 -27.02 18.00
C GLN A 476 15.90 -27.71 19.35
N ASN A 477 14.93 -27.68 20.27
CA ASN A 477 15.03 -28.37 21.56
C ASN A 477 15.30 -29.87 21.36
N TYR A 478 16.23 -30.43 22.15
CA TYR A 478 16.65 -31.83 22.08
C TYR A 478 15.47 -32.83 22.12
N HIS A 479 14.53 -32.63 23.02
CA HIS A 479 13.36 -33.50 23.17
C HIS A 479 12.35 -33.32 22.04
N VAL A 480 12.20 -32.10 21.51
CA VAL A 480 11.31 -31.84 20.36
C VAL A 480 11.86 -32.53 19.11
N LYS A 481 13.15 -32.31 18.78
CA LYS A 481 13.80 -32.94 17.62
C LYS A 481 13.80 -34.47 17.71
N GLY A 482 14.18 -34.99 18.88
CA GLY A 482 14.42 -36.42 19.06
C GLY A 482 13.18 -37.25 19.39
N SER A 483 12.12 -36.65 19.94
CA SER A 483 10.96 -37.40 20.44
C SER A 483 9.60 -36.83 20.02
N PHE A 484 9.58 -35.77 19.21
CA PHE A 484 8.35 -35.13 18.76
C PHE A 484 8.45 -34.59 17.32
N SER A 485 9.21 -35.28 16.47
CA SER A 485 9.29 -34.99 15.04
C SER A 485 7.95 -35.20 14.32
N PHE A 486 7.86 -34.77 13.07
CA PHE A 486 6.68 -35.00 12.20
C PHE A 486 6.24 -36.47 12.18
N TYR A 487 7.20 -37.43 12.20
CA TYR A 487 6.88 -38.86 12.24
C TYR A 487 6.16 -39.26 13.53
N HIS A 488 6.66 -38.82 14.69
CA HIS A 488 6.05 -39.11 16.00
C HIS A 488 4.63 -38.54 16.09
N ARG A 489 4.47 -37.29 15.64
CA ARG A 489 3.19 -36.58 15.58
C ARG A 489 2.17 -37.29 14.70
N LYS A 490 2.57 -37.64 13.47
CA LYS A 490 1.73 -38.35 12.48
C LYS A 490 1.35 -39.77 12.92
N ARG A 491 2.25 -40.47 13.61
CA ARG A 491 2.03 -41.86 14.08
C ARG A 491 1.47 -41.96 15.49
N ASN A 492 1.16 -40.82 16.12
CA ASN A 492 0.67 -40.76 17.49
C ASN A 492 1.56 -41.55 18.48
N PHE A 493 2.87 -41.48 18.30
CA PHE A 493 3.83 -42.34 18.99
C PHE A 493 4.98 -41.51 19.54
N ALA A 494 5.07 -41.40 20.87
CA ALA A 494 6.19 -40.79 21.58
C ALA A 494 6.19 -41.24 23.05
N ASN A 495 7.33 -41.08 23.74
CA ASN A 495 7.42 -41.33 25.18
C ASN A 495 6.86 -40.11 25.95
N PRO A 496 5.80 -40.26 26.77
CA PRO A 496 5.21 -39.16 27.53
C PRO A 496 6.20 -38.43 28.45
N ARG A 497 7.21 -39.13 28.99
CA ARG A 497 8.30 -38.52 29.76
C ARG A 497 9.03 -37.46 28.94
N ASN A 498 9.32 -37.76 27.68
CA ASN A 498 10.06 -36.86 26.81
C ASN A 498 9.21 -35.66 26.39
N LEU A 499 7.90 -35.86 26.18
CA LEU A 499 6.96 -34.78 25.88
C LEU A 499 6.76 -33.84 27.08
N GLY A 500 6.84 -34.38 28.31
CA GLY A 500 6.74 -33.61 29.53
C GLY A 500 7.80 -32.50 29.67
N PHE A 501 8.98 -32.66 29.05
CA PHE A 501 10.05 -31.65 29.15
C PHE A 501 9.77 -30.33 28.42
N PHE A 502 8.80 -30.29 27.50
CA PHE A 502 8.53 -29.08 26.72
C PHE A 502 7.05 -28.76 26.54
N LYS A 503 6.13 -29.62 27.02
CA LYS A 503 4.68 -29.41 26.91
C LYS A 503 4.24 -28.05 27.48
N ASP A 504 4.71 -27.72 28.68
CA ASP A 504 4.24 -26.52 29.38
C ASP A 504 4.86 -25.25 28.76
N ASP A 505 6.11 -25.32 28.31
CA ASP A 505 6.74 -24.23 27.53
C ASP A 505 6.01 -23.98 26.20
N LEU A 506 5.60 -25.05 25.52
CA LEU A 506 4.84 -24.97 24.27
C LEU A 506 3.47 -24.32 24.49
N LYS A 507 2.75 -24.68 25.57
CA LYS A 507 1.49 -24.06 25.94
C LYS A 507 1.64 -22.59 26.31
N LYS A 508 2.63 -22.30 27.15
CA LYS A 508 2.95 -20.93 27.56
C LYS A 508 3.26 -20.06 26.35
N MET A 509 4.05 -20.57 25.40
CA MET A 509 4.35 -19.87 24.15
C MET A 509 3.08 -19.61 23.33
N MET A 510 2.17 -20.59 23.22
CA MET A 510 0.88 -20.40 22.54
C MET A 510 0.04 -19.30 23.21
N ASP A 511 -0.11 -19.34 24.53
CA ASP A 511 -0.89 -18.33 25.27
C ASP A 511 -0.28 -16.92 25.14
N GLU A 512 1.06 -16.81 25.13
CA GLU A 512 1.78 -15.55 24.91
C GLU A 512 1.55 -15.00 23.50
N TRP A 513 1.55 -15.87 22.48
CA TRP A 513 1.27 -15.49 21.10
C TRP A 513 -0.18 -15.05 20.93
N ASP A 514 -1.14 -15.82 21.45
CA ASP A 514 -2.58 -15.49 21.36
C ASP A 514 -2.87 -14.11 21.98
N SER A 515 -2.34 -13.86 23.18
CA SER A 515 -2.49 -12.56 23.87
C SER A 515 -1.87 -11.40 23.08
N PHE A 516 -0.67 -11.63 22.52
CA PHE A 516 0.02 -10.65 21.71
C PHE A 516 -0.73 -10.33 20.41
N LEU A 517 -1.25 -11.34 19.71
CA LEU A 517 -1.95 -11.17 18.44
C LEU A 517 -3.32 -10.51 18.60
N LEU A 518 -3.99 -10.70 19.74
CA LEU A 518 -5.21 -9.94 20.06
C LEU A 518 -4.92 -8.44 20.17
N THR A 519 -3.85 -8.07 20.88
CA THR A 519 -3.42 -6.67 20.99
C THR A 519 -2.96 -6.11 19.64
N PHE A 520 -2.30 -6.95 18.83
CA PHE A 520 -1.80 -6.57 17.51
C PHE A 520 -2.95 -6.24 16.57
N ARG A 521 -3.99 -7.09 16.57
CA ARG A 521 -5.22 -6.89 15.81
C ARG A 521 -5.87 -5.55 16.16
N GLU A 522 -6.04 -5.24 17.44
CA GLU A 522 -6.61 -3.96 17.88
C GLU A 522 -5.80 -2.75 17.37
N SER A 523 -4.47 -2.84 17.43
CA SER A 523 -3.56 -1.77 16.98
C SER A 523 -3.62 -1.60 15.45
N MET A 524 -3.60 -2.69 14.71
CA MET A 524 -3.74 -2.69 13.24
C MET A 524 -5.11 -2.15 12.81
N GLU A 525 -6.21 -2.57 13.44
CA GLU A 525 -7.56 -2.10 13.12
C GLU A 525 -7.75 -0.61 13.43
N ALA A 526 -6.94 -0.02 14.30
CA ALA A 526 -6.96 1.42 14.53
C ALA A 526 -6.41 2.23 13.33
N ILE A 527 -5.57 1.63 12.50
CA ILE A 527 -4.85 2.29 11.39
C ILE A 527 -5.34 1.80 10.03
N PHE A 528 -5.59 0.51 9.86
CA PHE A 528 -5.88 -0.14 8.59
C PHE A 528 -7.27 -0.79 8.58
N TYR A 529 -7.73 -1.12 7.37
CA TYR A 529 -8.96 -1.87 7.14
C TYR A 529 -8.74 -3.39 7.36
N PRO A 530 -9.82 -4.16 7.55
CA PRO A 530 -9.72 -5.59 7.85
C PRO A 530 -8.95 -6.43 6.83
N ASP A 531 -9.04 -6.12 5.53
CA ASP A 531 -8.33 -6.81 4.45
C ASP A 531 -6.80 -6.69 4.59
N THR A 532 -6.29 -5.48 4.87
CA THR A 532 -4.87 -5.26 5.12
C THR A 532 -4.36 -6.11 6.29
N LEU A 533 -5.15 -6.21 7.35
CA LEU A 533 -4.81 -7.01 8.52
C LEU A 533 -4.87 -8.51 8.24
N GLU A 534 -5.88 -8.98 7.52
CA GLU A 534 -6.02 -10.37 7.11
C GLU A 534 -4.83 -10.81 6.27
N GLU A 535 -4.54 -10.10 5.18
CA GLU A 535 -3.39 -10.38 4.31
C GLU A 535 -2.07 -10.34 5.09
N TRP A 536 -1.86 -9.31 5.91
CA TRP A 536 -0.60 -9.20 6.67
C TRP A 536 -0.41 -10.35 7.65
N LEU A 537 -1.48 -10.81 8.32
CA LEU A 537 -1.41 -11.97 9.20
C LEU A 537 -1.17 -13.26 8.42
N GLU A 538 -1.82 -13.44 7.27
CA GLU A 538 -1.64 -14.62 6.41
C GLU A 538 -0.20 -14.76 5.94
N GLU A 539 0.40 -13.67 5.47
CA GLU A 539 1.77 -13.68 4.95
C GLU A 539 2.84 -13.81 6.06
N ASN A 540 2.60 -13.24 7.25
CA ASN A 540 3.68 -13.05 8.23
C ASN A 540 3.54 -13.85 9.53
N VAL A 541 2.35 -14.35 9.84
CA VAL A 541 2.02 -14.92 11.17
C VAL A 541 1.35 -16.28 11.08
N ASN A 542 0.41 -16.49 10.15
CA ASN A 542 -0.54 -17.61 10.19
C ASN A 542 0.16 -18.98 10.14
N GLU A 543 1.14 -19.19 9.27
CA GLU A 543 1.88 -20.45 9.20
C GLU A 543 2.55 -20.82 10.55
N HIS A 544 3.08 -19.81 11.22
CA HIS A 544 3.78 -19.98 12.50
C HIS A 544 2.82 -20.31 13.64
N ILE A 545 1.72 -19.57 13.74
CA ILE A 545 0.72 -19.81 14.80
C ILE A 545 0.00 -21.15 14.57
N GLU A 546 -0.32 -21.52 13.33
CA GLU A 546 -0.87 -22.84 13.00
C GLU A 546 0.10 -23.97 13.37
N THR A 547 1.39 -23.79 13.07
CA THR A 547 2.43 -24.74 13.51
C THR A 547 2.42 -24.90 15.02
N LEU A 548 2.38 -23.80 15.77
CA LEU A 548 2.39 -23.80 17.23
C LEU A 548 1.15 -24.47 17.81
N HIS A 549 -0.04 -24.12 17.34
CA HIS A 549 -1.31 -24.75 17.73
C HIS A 549 -1.30 -26.26 17.44
N ASN A 550 -0.90 -26.66 16.23
CA ASN A 550 -0.84 -28.07 15.85
C ASN A 550 0.14 -28.85 16.75
N MET A 551 1.27 -28.23 17.12
CA MET A 551 2.19 -28.85 18.09
C MET A 551 1.54 -29.02 19.47
N VAL A 552 0.82 -28.02 19.99
CA VAL A 552 0.12 -28.12 21.28
C VAL A 552 -0.90 -29.25 21.25
N VAL A 553 -1.78 -29.26 20.25
CA VAL A 553 -2.82 -30.28 20.07
C VAL A 553 -2.21 -31.68 19.98
N ASP A 554 -1.13 -31.83 19.21
CA ASP A 554 -0.45 -33.11 19.04
C ASP A 554 0.23 -33.58 20.33
N VAL A 555 0.89 -32.70 21.09
CA VAL A 555 1.51 -33.06 22.38
C VAL A 555 0.42 -33.54 23.34
N GLU A 556 -0.68 -32.81 23.47
CA GLU A 556 -1.76 -33.15 24.38
C GLU A 556 -2.44 -34.47 24.01
N ARG A 557 -2.65 -34.71 22.71
CA ARG A 557 -3.21 -35.96 22.20
C ARG A 557 -2.26 -37.12 22.49
N ILE A 558 -0.98 -37.00 22.16
CA ILE A 558 -0.02 -38.11 22.24
C ILE A 558 0.33 -38.46 23.68
N ILE A 559 0.40 -37.47 24.58
CA ILE A 559 0.61 -37.73 26.01
C ILE A 559 -0.50 -38.63 26.57
N LYS A 560 -1.76 -38.44 26.16
CA LYS A 560 -2.90 -39.24 26.62
C LYS A 560 -2.83 -40.71 26.19
N LEU A 561 -2.02 -41.03 25.17
CA LEU A 561 -1.83 -42.42 24.71
C LEU A 561 -0.84 -43.19 25.58
N ASN A 562 -0.23 -42.56 26.60
CA ASN A 562 0.63 -43.21 27.58
C ASN A 562 1.78 -44.06 26.99
N GLY A 563 2.31 -43.67 25.82
CA GLY A 563 3.42 -44.37 25.17
C GLY A 563 3.07 -45.74 24.59
N GLN A 564 1.79 -45.97 24.26
CA GLN A 564 1.33 -47.16 23.55
C GLN A 564 2.12 -47.41 22.24
N PRO A 565 2.20 -48.68 21.78
CA PRO A 565 2.83 -49.00 20.50
C PRO A 565 2.14 -48.25 19.36
N LYS A 566 2.88 -48.07 18.26
CA LYS A 566 2.31 -47.54 17.02
C LYS A 566 1.17 -48.47 16.59
N VAL A 567 0.08 -47.89 16.10
CA VAL A 567 -0.94 -48.64 15.36
C VAL A 567 -0.27 -49.31 14.17
N ASP A 568 -0.53 -50.61 14.00
CA ASP A 568 0.06 -51.36 12.88
C ASP A 568 -0.44 -50.72 11.56
N PRO A 569 0.46 -50.25 10.68
CA PRO A 569 0.04 -49.74 9.37
C PRO A 569 -0.69 -50.79 8.52
N LEU A 570 -0.58 -52.09 8.82
CA LEU A 570 -1.30 -53.17 8.15
C LEU A 570 -2.75 -53.35 8.63
N GLU A 571 -3.13 -52.85 9.81
CA GLU A 571 -4.52 -52.94 10.32
C GLU A 571 -5.48 -51.95 9.62
N ASN A 572 -4.95 -50.95 8.92
CA ASN A 572 -5.73 -49.91 8.21
C ASN A 572 -5.67 -50.03 6.66
N ARG A 573 -5.08 -51.10 6.12
CA ARG A 573 -5.18 -51.46 4.69
C ARG A 573 -6.18 -52.59 4.54
#